data_AF-A0A941DR56-F1
#
_entry.id   AF-A0A941DR56-F1
#
_cell.length_a   1.000
_cell.length_b   1.000
_cell.length_c   1.000
_cell.angle_alpha   90.00
_cell.angle_beta   90.00
_cell.angle_gamma   90.00
#
_symmetry.space_group_name_H-M   'P 1'
#
loop_
_entity.id
_entity.type
_entity.pdbx_description
1 polymer ?
#
loop_
_entity_poly.entity_id
_entity_poly.type
_entity_poly.pdbx_seq_one_letter_code
_entity_poly.pdbx_strand_id
1 'polypeptide(L)'
;LARSRMSTVYMPGDKITMLPDELVDVFTLGAGQSRPALSLYATLNTADWSVVSTETKVEAITMASNLRHNDLDALVTEENLANDAGDYPHKAEIARIWQWALVLEQGRMAKRESFGMKPEQNNRVDFNFYVEDDVVSIVRRKRGAPLDKMVAELMIFANSTWGKLMAEHGI
;
A
#
# COMPACT_ATOMS: atom_id res chain seq x y z
N LEU A 1 8.13 -25.99 0.81
CA LEU A 1 8.92 -24.85 1.34
C LEU A 1 8.04 -23.70 1.83
N ALA A 2 7.24 -23.05 0.97
CA ALA A 2 6.40 -21.91 1.37
C ALA A 2 5.46 -22.23 2.56
N ARG A 3 4.70 -23.34 2.47
CA ARG A 3 3.79 -23.79 3.55
C ARG A 3 4.48 -23.99 4.90
N SER A 4 5.74 -24.42 4.92
CA SER A 4 6.49 -24.62 6.17
C SER A 4 7.11 -23.31 6.70
N ARG A 5 7.42 -22.35 5.82
CA ARG A 5 7.93 -21.02 6.21
C ARG A 5 6.82 -20.09 6.69
N MET A 6 5.60 -20.24 6.16
CA MET A 6 4.40 -19.41 6.40
C MET A 6 4.53 -17.94 5.94
N SER A 7 5.63 -17.27 6.26
CA SER A 7 5.90 -15.87 5.91
C SER A 7 7.41 -15.61 5.73
N THR A 8 7.74 -14.44 5.20
CA THR A 8 9.11 -13.90 5.20
C THR A 8 9.43 -13.37 6.59
N VAL A 9 10.60 -13.71 7.11
CA VAL A 9 11.12 -13.16 8.38
C VAL A 9 11.99 -11.95 8.04
N TYR A 10 11.65 -10.79 8.58
CA TYR A 10 12.43 -9.56 8.41
C TYR A 10 13.26 -9.28 9.67
N MET A 11 14.53 -8.97 9.48
CA MET A 11 15.49 -8.63 10.52
C MET A 11 16.21 -7.33 10.12
N PRO A 12 16.82 -6.58 11.05
CA PRO A 12 17.63 -5.43 10.69
C PRO A 12 18.74 -5.83 9.71
N GLY A 13 18.75 -5.24 8.51
CA GLY A 13 19.75 -5.51 7.48
C GLY A 13 19.59 -6.82 6.69
N ASP A 14 18.65 -7.70 7.05
CA ASP A 14 18.50 -9.00 6.39
C ASP A 14 17.06 -9.53 6.38
N LYS A 15 16.77 -10.50 5.51
CA LYS A 15 15.48 -11.18 5.46
C LYS A 15 15.64 -12.65 5.05
N ILE A 16 14.85 -13.51 5.66
CA ILE A 16 14.68 -14.90 5.22
C ILE A 16 13.40 -14.96 4.40
N THR A 17 13.53 -15.03 3.07
CA THR A 17 12.42 -15.02 2.13
C THR A 17 11.52 -16.25 2.29
N MET A 18 10.20 -16.10 2.18
CA MET A 18 9.26 -17.24 2.19
C MET A 18 9.44 -18.14 0.95
N LEU A 19 9.75 -17.51 -0.19
CA LEU A 19 9.90 -18.13 -1.49
C LEU A 19 11.37 -18.08 -1.94
N PRO A 20 11.82 -18.99 -2.81
CA PRO A 20 13.14 -18.88 -3.44
C PRO A 20 13.28 -17.58 -4.22
N ASP A 21 14.49 -17.03 -4.28
CA ASP A 21 14.75 -15.74 -4.93
C ASP A 21 14.41 -15.76 -6.43
N GLU A 22 14.68 -16.87 -7.12
CA GLU A 22 14.28 -17.06 -8.53
C GLU A 22 12.77 -16.84 -8.75
N LEU A 23 11.93 -17.26 -7.80
CA LEU A 23 10.49 -17.06 -7.88
C LEU A 23 10.10 -15.63 -7.52
N VAL A 24 10.75 -15.04 -6.51
CA VAL A 24 10.55 -13.63 -6.14
C VAL A 24 10.89 -12.73 -7.32
N ASP A 25 11.97 -13.00 -8.04
CA ASP A 25 12.42 -12.22 -9.19
C ASP A 25 11.46 -12.31 -10.37
N VAL A 26 10.76 -13.45 -10.53
CA VAL A 26 9.72 -13.62 -11.58
C VAL A 26 8.49 -12.75 -11.31
N PHE A 27 8.09 -12.60 -10.04
CA PHE A 27 6.87 -11.90 -9.64
C PHE A 27 7.09 -10.49 -9.09
N THR A 28 8.34 -10.06 -8.90
CA THR A 28 8.65 -8.69 -8.47
C THR A 28 8.22 -7.70 -9.54
N LEU A 29 7.34 -6.78 -9.16
CA LEU A 29 6.83 -5.70 -10.00
C LEU A 29 7.87 -4.59 -10.20
N GLY A 30 8.95 -4.90 -10.93
CA GLY A 30 10.02 -3.97 -11.26
C GLY A 30 9.67 -3.02 -12.40
N ALA A 31 10.12 -1.76 -12.32
CA ALA A 31 9.92 -0.75 -13.34
C ALA A 31 10.49 -1.20 -14.70
N GLY A 32 9.76 -0.93 -15.78
CA GLY A 32 10.06 -1.34 -17.14
C GLY A 32 9.83 -2.83 -17.43
N GLN A 33 9.49 -3.65 -16.43
CA GLN A 33 9.34 -5.10 -16.60
C GLN A 33 7.86 -5.46 -16.69
N SER A 34 7.52 -6.28 -17.69
CA SER A 34 6.19 -6.89 -17.80
C SER A 34 6.12 -8.12 -16.91
N ARG A 35 5.19 -8.13 -15.95
CA ARG A 35 5.11 -9.13 -14.88
C ARG A 35 3.69 -9.65 -14.73
N PRO A 36 3.50 -10.97 -14.52
CA PRO A 36 2.18 -11.51 -14.25
C PRO A 36 1.64 -10.99 -12.91
N ALA A 37 0.38 -10.59 -12.89
CA ALA A 37 -0.30 -10.06 -11.72
C ALA A 37 -1.77 -10.53 -11.69
N LEU A 38 -2.32 -10.60 -10.48
CA LEU A 38 -3.75 -10.60 -10.25
C LEU A 38 -4.15 -9.17 -9.86
N SER A 39 -4.81 -8.48 -10.78
CA SER A 39 -5.20 -7.08 -10.65
C SER A 39 -6.63 -6.95 -10.13
N LEU A 40 -6.88 -5.89 -9.37
CA LEU A 40 -8.22 -5.42 -9.01
C LEU A 40 -8.44 -4.04 -9.64
N TYR A 41 -9.44 -3.95 -10.52
CA TYR A 41 -9.92 -2.69 -11.07
C TYR A 41 -11.12 -2.20 -10.26
N ALA A 42 -11.16 -0.90 -9.97
CA ALA A 42 -12.30 -0.24 -9.34
C ALA A 42 -12.72 0.97 -10.18
N THR A 43 -14.00 1.00 -10.56
CA THR A 43 -14.60 2.15 -11.22
C THR A 43 -15.25 3.04 -10.16
N LEU A 44 -14.90 4.32 -10.14
CA LEU A 44 -15.36 5.27 -9.12
C LEU A 44 -16.25 6.35 -9.74
N ASN A 45 -17.26 6.78 -8.99
CA ASN A 45 -17.96 8.02 -9.26
C ASN A 45 -17.06 9.19 -8.84
N THR A 46 -16.71 10.07 -9.78
CA THR A 46 -15.78 11.17 -9.50
C THR A 46 -16.35 12.31 -8.67
N ALA A 47 -17.67 12.33 -8.45
CA ALA A 47 -18.33 13.35 -7.64
C ALA A 47 -18.19 13.09 -6.12
N ASP A 48 -18.25 11.83 -5.72
CA ASP A 48 -18.29 11.41 -4.30
C ASP A 48 -17.33 10.26 -3.95
N TRP A 49 -16.58 9.76 -4.94
CA TRP A 49 -15.64 8.64 -4.81
C TRP A 49 -16.27 7.30 -4.45
N SER A 50 -17.59 7.17 -4.59
CA SER A 50 -18.27 5.89 -4.39
C SER A 50 -17.82 4.88 -5.46
N VAL A 51 -17.68 3.62 -5.04
CA VAL A 51 -17.31 2.51 -5.94
C VAL A 51 -18.55 2.09 -6.73
N VAL A 52 -18.47 2.18 -8.05
CA VAL A 52 -19.52 1.79 -9.00
C VAL A 52 -19.44 0.29 -9.31
N SER A 53 -18.23 -0.19 -9.60
CA SER A 53 -17.99 -1.60 -9.93
C SER A 53 -16.54 -2.00 -9.63
N THR A 54 -16.32 -3.31 -9.51
CA THR A 54 -14.99 -3.89 -9.36
C THR A 54 -14.83 -5.09 -10.28
N GLU A 55 -13.63 -5.30 -10.82
CA GLU A 55 -13.28 -6.44 -11.65
C GLU A 55 -11.93 -7.01 -11.24
N THR A 56 -11.82 -8.34 -11.18
CA THR A 56 -10.55 -9.04 -10.91
C THR A 56 -10.04 -9.68 -12.19
N LYS A 57 -8.75 -9.48 -12.50
CA LYS A 57 -8.17 -9.93 -13.76
C LYS A 57 -6.78 -10.53 -13.57
N VAL A 58 -6.52 -11.66 -14.22
CA VAL A 58 -5.16 -12.20 -14.38
C VAL A 58 -4.58 -11.59 -15.65
N GLU A 59 -3.46 -10.88 -15.54
CA GLU A 59 -2.82 -10.22 -16.67
C GLU A 59 -1.32 -10.04 -16.48
N ALA A 60 -0.65 -9.50 -17.50
CA ALA A 60 0.72 -9.03 -17.39
C ALA A 60 0.72 -7.50 -17.37
N ILE A 61 1.24 -6.91 -16.29
CA ILE A 61 1.34 -5.46 -16.13
C ILE A 61 2.79 -5.01 -16.28
N THR A 62 3.00 -3.86 -16.93
CA THR A 62 4.32 -3.23 -17.01
C THR A 62 4.35 -2.05 -16.06
N MET A 63 5.25 -2.08 -15.07
CA MET A 63 5.37 -0.96 -14.14
C MET A 63 6.12 0.20 -14.76
N ALA A 64 5.51 1.38 -14.78
CA ALA A 64 6.17 2.58 -15.28
C ALA A 64 7.29 3.04 -14.35
N SER A 65 7.05 2.99 -13.03
CA SER A 65 7.98 3.47 -12.01
C SER A 65 7.85 2.66 -10.72
N ASN A 66 8.96 2.53 -9.99
CA ASN A 66 8.95 2.09 -8.60
C ASN A 66 9.28 3.27 -7.71
N LEU A 67 8.29 3.76 -6.97
CA LEU A 67 8.44 4.89 -6.05
C LEU A 67 8.92 4.41 -4.67
N ARG A 68 9.61 5.28 -3.93
CA ARG A 68 10.17 4.99 -2.60
C ARG A 68 9.65 6.00 -1.59
N HIS A 69 9.17 5.51 -0.45
CA HIS A 69 8.66 6.36 0.63
C HIS A 69 9.74 7.29 1.16
N ASN A 70 10.96 6.77 1.40
CA ASN A 70 12.08 7.56 1.90
C ASN A 70 12.44 8.77 1.01
N ASP A 71 12.17 8.70 -0.29
CA ASP A 71 12.48 9.79 -1.23
C ASP A 71 11.32 10.79 -1.33
N LEU A 72 10.08 10.30 -1.19
CA LEU A 72 8.87 11.07 -1.48
C LEU A 72 8.14 11.57 -0.24
N ASP A 73 8.30 10.98 0.94
CA ASP A 73 7.55 11.36 2.15
C ASP A 73 7.77 12.83 2.56
N ALA A 74 8.95 13.38 2.26
CA ALA A 74 9.26 14.80 2.49
C ALA A 74 8.55 15.74 1.49
N LEU A 75 8.20 15.24 0.32
CA LEU A 75 7.57 16.00 -0.77
C LEU A 75 6.05 15.81 -0.79
N VAL A 76 5.57 14.60 -0.51
CA VAL A 76 4.16 14.20 -0.51
C VAL A 76 3.59 14.36 0.89
N THR A 77 3.45 15.62 1.32
CA THR A 77 2.84 15.99 2.60
C THR A 77 1.37 16.36 2.41
N GLU A 78 0.57 16.33 3.48
CA GLU A 78 -0.83 16.77 3.41
C GLU A 78 -0.96 18.22 2.93
N GLU A 79 -0.05 19.10 3.38
CA GLU A 79 0.02 20.49 2.95
C GLU A 79 0.30 20.61 1.45
N ASN A 80 1.30 19.88 0.94
CA ASN A 80 1.63 19.92 -0.49
C ASN A 80 0.52 19.31 -1.34
N LEU A 81 -0.14 18.25 -0.87
CA LEU A 81 -1.30 17.66 -1.55
C LEU A 81 -2.50 18.62 -1.58
N ALA A 82 -2.75 19.36 -0.49
CA ALA A 82 -3.85 20.32 -0.41
C ALA A 82 -3.63 21.57 -1.26
N ASN A 83 -2.37 22.02 -1.36
CA ASN A 83 -2.00 23.24 -2.09
C ASN A 83 -1.55 22.98 -3.54
N ASP A 84 -1.62 21.74 -4.02
CA ASP A 84 -1.03 21.30 -5.29
C ASP A 84 0.43 21.78 -5.45
N ALA A 85 1.24 21.55 -4.42
CA ALA A 85 2.64 21.98 -4.34
C ALA A 85 3.62 20.80 -4.42
N GLY A 86 4.90 21.12 -4.64
CA GLY A 86 5.98 20.16 -4.82
C GLY A 86 6.19 19.70 -6.26
N ASP A 87 7.37 19.13 -6.51
CA ASP A 87 7.77 18.55 -7.79
C ASP A 87 8.26 17.12 -7.54
N TYR A 88 7.49 16.15 -8.02
CA TYR A 88 7.76 14.72 -7.88
C TYR A 88 7.01 13.91 -8.95
N PRO A 89 7.49 12.70 -9.29
CA PRO A 89 6.86 11.86 -10.30
C PRO A 89 5.39 11.54 -9.98
N HIS A 90 4.55 11.55 -11.01
CA HIS A 90 3.12 11.16 -10.91
C HIS A 90 2.29 11.99 -9.92
N LYS A 91 2.62 13.28 -9.73
CA LYS A 91 1.97 14.19 -8.78
C LYS A 91 0.44 14.20 -8.91
N ALA A 92 -0.08 14.30 -10.13
CA ALA A 92 -1.52 14.38 -10.38
C ALA A 92 -2.24 13.07 -9.99
N GLU A 93 -1.65 11.93 -10.32
CA GLU A 93 -2.18 10.61 -9.99
C GLU A 93 -2.15 10.36 -8.48
N ILE A 94 -1.04 10.71 -7.82
CA ILE A 94 -0.88 10.61 -6.37
C ILE A 94 -1.93 11.47 -5.67
N ALA A 95 -2.15 12.72 -6.11
CA ALA A 95 -3.19 13.58 -5.56
C ALA A 95 -4.59 12.97 -5.71
N ARG A 96 -4.88 12.30 -6.83
CA ARG A 96 -6.17 11.62 -7.05
C ARG A 96 -6.36 10.43 -6.11
N ILE A 97 -5.32 9.62 -5.94
CA ILE A 97 -5.33 8.47 -5.02
C ILE A 97 -5.51 8.94 -3.58
N TRP A 98 -4.88 10.07 -3.21
CA TRP A 98 -5.00 10.65 -1.88
C TRP A 98 -6.45 11.00 -1.53
N GLN A 99 -7.17 11.65 -2.44
CA GLN A 99 -8.59 11.99 -2.22
C GLN A 99 -9.43 10.74 -1.97
N TRP A 100 -9.21 9.67 -2.73
CA TRP A 100 -9.96 8.43 -2.52
C TRP A 100 -9.56 7.73 -1.22
N ALA A 101 -8.28 7.72 -0.85
CA ALA A 101 -7.80 7.14 0.41
C ALA A 101 -8.45 7.81 1.63
N LEU A 102 -8.68 9.13 1.60
CA LEU A 102 -9.41 9.84 2.66
C LEU A 102 -10.86 9.36 2.79
N VAL A 103 -11.55 9.12 1.68
CA VAL A 103 -12.93 8.59 1.69
C VAL A 103 -12.96 7.16 2.22
N LEU A 104 -11.99 6.31 1.83
CA LEU A 104 -11.85 4.95 2.34
C LEU A 104 -11.61 4.94 3.86
N GLU A 105 -10.68 5.77 4.35
CA GLU A 105 -10.40 5.89 5.78
C GLU A 105 -11.64 6.36 6.55
N GLN A 106 -12.34 7.38 6.07
CA GLN A 106 -13.56 7.88 6.70
C GLN A 106 -14.63 6.77 6.82
N GLY A 107 -14.86 6.03 5.73
CA GLY A 107 -15.79 4.90 5.73
C GLY A 107 -15.37 3.77 6.69
N ARG A 108 -14.06 3.50 6.76
CA ARG A 108 -13.49 2.50 7.69
C ARG A 108 -13.68 2.93 9.14
N MET A 109 -13.43 4.19 9.48
CA MET A 109 -13.62 4.72 10.84
C MET A 109 -15.08 4.70 11.26
N ALA A 110 -16.01 5.12 10.39
CA ALA A 110 -17.43 5.08 10.66
C ALA A 110 -17.93 3.64 10.92
N LYS A 111 -17.47 2.66 10.14
CA LYS A 111 -17.77 1.24 10.39
C LYS A 111 -17.23 0.78 11.74
N ARG A 112 -15.99 1.12 12.10
CA ARG A 112 -15.40 0.75 13.40
C ARG A 112 -16.21 1.31 14.57
N GLU A 113 -16.60 2.58 14.49
CA GLU A 113 -17.44 3.23 15.50
C GLU A 113 -18.80 2.53 15.63
N SER A 114 -19.42 2.14 14.50
CA SER A 114 -20.69 1.41 14.51
C SER A 114 -20.62 0.04 15.22
N PHE A 115 -19.42 -0.57 15.26
CA PHE A 115 -19.15 -1.80 16.01
C PHE A 115 -18.67 -1.55 17.46
N GLY A 116 -18.74 -0.31 17.94
CA GLY A 116 -18.30 0.08 19.29
C GLY A 116 -16.78 0.02 19.49
N MET A 117 -16.00 -0.03 18.40
CA MET A 117 -14.54 -0.06 18.49
C MET A 117 -13.98 1.35 18.71
N LYS A 118 -12.91 1.46 19.51
CA LYS A 118 -12.21 2.74 19.69
C LYS A 118 -11.58 3.23 18.37
N PRO A 119 -11.48 4.56 18.18
CA PRO A 119 -10.69 5.15 17.11
C PRO A 119 -9.28 4.56 17.09
N GLU A 120 -8.76 4.33 15.88
CA GLU A 120 -7.40 3.81 15.73
C GLU A 120 -6.41 4.85 16.27
N GLN A 121 -5.65 4.47 17.31
CA GLN A 121 -4.62 5.34 17.87
C GLN A 121 -3.31 5.13 17.10
N ASN A 122 -2.88 6.14 16.37
CA ASN A 122 -1.64 6.09 15.59
C ASN A 122 -0.40 6.51 16.40
N ASN A 123 -0.34 6.13 17.69
CA ASN A 123 0.69 6.60 18.62
C ASN A 123 1.91 5.68 18.71
N ARG A 124 2.00 4.62 17.90
CA ARG A 124 3.20 3.76 17.86
C ARG A 124 4.24 4.37 16.92
N VAL A 125 5.41 4.67 17.48
CA VAL A 125 6.59 5.07 16.71
C VAL A 125 7.18 3.81 16.07
N ASP A 126 7.24 3.78 14.75
CA ASP A 126 7.99 2.77 14.00
C ASP A 126 9.41 3.28 13.73
N PHE A 127 10.33 2.35 13.43
CA PHE A 127 11.74 2.66 13.19
C PHE A 127 12.23 1.97 11.92
N ASN A 128 13.03 2.69 11.13
CA ASN A 128 13.83 2.12 10.07
C ASN A 128 15.23 1.84 10.60
N PHE A 129 15.77 0.68 10.26
CA PHE A 129 17.13 0.26 10.61
C PHE A 129 17.94 0.19 9.32
N TYR A 130 19.04 0.91 9.27
CA TYR A 130 20.03 0.84 8.19
C TYR A 130 21.28 0.19 8.75
N VAL A 131 21.88 -0.73 7.99
CA VAL A 131 23.10 -1.44 8.38
C VAL A 131 24.13 -1.18 7.30
N GLU A 132 25.18 -0.44 7.64
CA GLU A 132 26.30 -0.08 6.75
C GLU A 132 27.60 -0.37 7.48
N ASP A 133 28.49 -1.19 6.90
CA ASP A 133 29.77 -1.61 7.51
C ASP A 133 29.64 -2.05 8.99
N ASP A 134 28.65 -2.91 9.26
CA ASP A 134 28.26 -3.39 10.61
C ASP A 134 27.81 -2.29 11.60
N VAL A 135 27.61 -1.06 11.14
CA VAL A 135 27.05 0.05 11.92
C VAL A 135 25.55 0.15 11.69
N VAL A 136 24.78 0.08 12.77
CA VAL A 136 23.32 0.19 12.74
C VAL A 136 22.88 1.63 13.00
N SER A 137 22.24 2.25 12.01
CA SER A 137 21.56 3.54 12.14
C SER A 137 20.06 3.35 12.31
N ILE A 138 19.49 3.97 13.35
CA ILE A 138 18.05 3.86 13.68
C ILE A 138 17.39 5.22 13.44
N VAL A 139 16.43 5.25 12.54
CA VAL A 139 15.67 6.48 12.20
C VAL A 139 14.20 6.28 12.55
N ARG A 140 13.60 7.28 13.19
CA ARG A 140 12.16 7.26 13.45
C ARG A 140 11.40 7.35 12.13
N ARG A 141 10.48 6.40 11.91
CA ARG A 141 9.51 6.47 10.82
C ARG A 141 8.22 7.05 11.35
N LYS A 142 7.78 8.17 10.75
CA LYS A 142 6.51 8.78 11.09
C LYS A 142 5.39 7.95 10.47
N ARG A 143 4.55 7.33 11.30
CA ARG A 143 3.31 6.71 10.81
C ARG A 143 2.31 7.76 10.36
N GLY A 144 1.48 7.38 9.38
CA GLY A 144 0.42 8.24 8.85
C GLY A 144 0.91 9.27 7.83
N ALA A 145 2.11 9.09 7.26
CA ALA A 145 2.48 9.82 6.06
C ALA A 145 1.44 9.55 4.95
N PRO A 146 1.16 10.52 4.06
CA PRO A 146 0.14 10.34 3.03
C PRO A 146 0.34 9.10 2.16
N LEU A 147 1.58 8.81 1.75
CA LEU A 147 1.92 7.61 0.97
C LEU A 147 1.57 6.32 1.71
N ASP A 148 1.97 6.22 2.98
CA ASP A 148 1.66 5.07 3.84
C ASP A 148 0.14 4.87 3.95
N LYS A 149 -0.62 5.95 4.15
CA LYS A 149 -2.09 5.90 4.24
C LYS A 149 -2.71 5.42 2.93
N MET A 150 -2.29 5.97 1.79
CA MET A 150 -2.80 5.57 0.48
C MET A 150 -2.58 4.08 0.23
N VAL A 151 -1.37 3.58 0.46
CA VAL A 151 -1.07 2.16 0.31
C VAL A 151 -1.93 1.34 1.28
N ALA A 152 -2.02 1.72 2.55
CA ALA A 152 -2.79 0.98 3.54
C ALA A 152 -4.28 0.89 3.16
N GLU A 153 -4.94 2.01 2.85
CA GLU A 153 -6.37 2.03 2.56
C GLU A 153 -6.70 1.30 1.24
N LEU A 154 -5.85 1.42 0.22
CA LEU A 154 -6.02 0.66 -1.02
C LEU A 154 -5.85 -0.86 -0.80
N MET A 155 -4.88 -1.28 0.02
CA MET A 155 -4.70 -2.70 0.33
C MET A 155 -5.85 -3.24 1.20
N ILE A 156 -6.37 -2.46 2.14
CA ILE A 156 -7.57 -2.81 2.92
C ILE A 156 -8.77 -2.96 1.99
N PHE A 157 -8.96 -2.03 1.05
CA PHE A 157 -10.02 -2.10 0.05
C PHE A 157 -9.91 -3.36 -0.82
N ALA A 158 -8.72 -3.66 -1.34
CA ALA A 158 -8.48 -4.84 -2.17
C ALA A 158 -8.76 -6.15 -1.41
N ASN A 159 -8.21 -6.29 -0.21
CA ASN A 159 -8.43 -7.47 0.64
C ASN A 159 -9.90 -7.64 1.03
N SER A 160 -10.61 -6.56 1.34
CA SER A 160 -12.03 -6.62 1.67
C SER A 160 -12.87 -7.02 0.46
N THR A 161 -12.51 -6.53 -0.73
CA THR A 161 -13.20 -6.85 -1.99
C THR A 161 -13.02 -8.32 -2.35
N TRP A 162 -11.78 -8.84 -2.32
CA TRP A 162 -11.54 -10.27 -2.56
C TRP A 162 -12.10 -11.16 -1.46
N GLY A 163 -12.05 -10.74 -0.20
CA GLY A 163 -12.69 -11.48 0.90
C GLY A 163 -14.21 -11.62 0.69
N LYS A 164 -14.87 -10.55 0.22
CA LYS A 164 -16.28 -10.60 -0.15
C LYS A 164 -16.52 -11.52 -1.35
N LEU A 165 -15.68 -11.42 -2.39
CA LEU A 165 -15.77 -12.26 -3.58
C LEU A 165 -15.65 -13.76 -3.23
N MET A 166 -14.70 -14.11 -2.36
CA MET A 166 -14.53 -15.49 -1.88
C MET A 166 -15.77 -15.97 -1.12
N ALA A 167 -16.28 -15.16 -0.19
CA ALA A 167 -17.49 -15.49 0.57
C ALA A 167 -18.72 -15.67 -0.32
N GLU A 168 -18.90 -14.82 -1.34
CA GLU A 168 -19.98 -14.95 -2.35
C GLU A 168 -19.90 -16.26 -3.16
N HIS A 169 -18.70 -16.86 -3.25
CA HIS A 169 -18.44 -18.13 -3.93
C HIS A 169 -18.27 -19.32 -2.96
N GLY A 170 -18.52 -19.13 -1.66
CA GLY A 170 -18.49 -20.19 -0.65
C GLY A 170 -17.09 -20.67 -0.25
N ILE A 171 -16.07 -19.85 -0.45
CA ILE A 171 -14.69 -20.06 0.04
C ILE A 171 -14.47 -19.19 1.27
#